data_AF-A0A957GM37-F1
#
_entry.id   AF-A0A957GM37-F1
#
_cell.length_a   1.000
_cell.length_b   1.000
_cell.length_c   1.000
_cell.angle_alpha   90.00
_cell.angle_beta   90.00
_cell.angle_gamma   90.00
#
_symmetry.space_group_name_H-M   'P 1'
#
loop_
_entity.id
_entity.type
_entity.pdbx_description
1 polymer ?
#
loop_
_entity_poly.entity_id
_entity_poly.type
_entity_poly.pdbx_seq_one_letter_code
_entity_poly.pdbx_strand_id
1 'polypeptide(L)'
;MSTDTSEQGLEALITDYLVNHNQYVLGNRLDYDKAYCLDKIQLFTFLEATQADTLAKIPHHDKLLQRISDQIRDKGIVELLRKGIKYQQQRL
;
A
#
# COMPACT_ATOMS: atom_id res chain seq x y z
N MET A 1 -23.99 14.16 25.85
CA MET A 1 -22.81 14.32 24.96
C MET A 1 -23.36 14.70 23.60
N SER A 2 -22.98 15.86 23.05
CA SER A 2 -23.31 16.22 21.66
C SER A 2 -22.43 15.42 20.72
N THR A 3 -23.00 14.84 19.68
CA THR A 3 -22.22 14.20 18.61
C THR A 3 -21.38 15.26 17.92
N ASP A 4 -20.09 14.99 17.74
CA ASP A 4 -19.22 15.83 16.93
C ASP A 4 -19.59 15.66 15.45
N THR A 5 -20.11 16.73 14.85
CA THR A 5 -20.52 16.77 13.44
C THR A 5 -19.49 17.48 12.55
N SER A 6 -18.29 17.76 13.05
CA SER A 6 -17.20 18.31 12.25
C SER A 6 -16.66 17.27 11.25
N GLU A 7 -15.91 17.72 10.24
CA GLU A 7 -15.19 16.83 9.31
C GLU A 7 -14.24 15.89 10.07
N GLN A 8 -13.53 16.42 11.07
CA GLN A 8 -12.66 15.63 11.94
C GLN A 8 -13.44 14.55 12.71
N GLY A 9 -14.60 14.90 13.26
CA GLY A 9 -15.47 13.95 13.96
C GLY A 9 -15.99 12.85 13.03
N LEU A 10 -16.36 13.21 11.80
CA LEU A 10 -16.79 12.26 10.77
C LEU A 10 -15.65 11.31 10.35
N GLU A 11 -14.46 11.84 10.06
CA GLU A 11 -13.28 11.04 9.71
C GLU A 11 -12.89 10.07 10.82
N ALA A 12 -12.90 10.53 12.07
CA ALA A 12 -12.61 9.68 13.23
C ALA A 12 -13.61 8.53 13.35
N LEU A 13 -14.91 8.79 13.18
CA LEU A 13 -15.95 7.77 13.25
C LEU A 13 -15.80 6.72 12.15
N ILE A 14 -15.55 7.14 10.91
CA ILE A 14 -15.34 6.23 9.77
C ILE A 14 -14.08 5.39 10.01
N THR A 15 -12.99 6.03 10.42
CA THR A 15 -11.71 5.36 10.65
C THR A 15 -11.81 4.33 11.76
N ASP A 16 -12.41 4.68 12.89
CA ASP A 16 -12.61 3.78 14.02
C ASP A 16 -13.41 2.54 13.60
N TYR A 17 -14.50 2.74 12.86
CA TYR A 17 -15.31 1.62 12.38
C TYR A 17 -14.52 0.69 11.45
N LEU A 18 -13.79 1.25 10.47
CA LEU A 18 -13.00 0.46 9.53
C LEU A 18 -11.90 -0.36 10.24
N VAL A 19 -11.21 0.24 11.21
CA VAL A 19 -10.12 -0.43 11.93
C VAL A 19 -10.66 -1.49 12.90
N ASN A 20 -11.64 -1.12 13.74
CA ASN A 20 -12.10 -1.96 14.83
C ASN A 20 -13.07 -3.07 14.38
N HIS A 21 -13.83 -2.85 13.29
CA HIS A 21 -14.85 -3.81 12.84
C HIS A 21 -14.51 -4.49 11.51
N ASN A 22 -13.76 -3.81 10.62
CA ASN A 22 -13.49 -4.32 9.27
C ASN A 22 -12.01 -4.70 9.04
N GLN A 23 -11.20 -4.73 10.11
CA GLN A 23 -9.79 -5.16 10.08
C GLN A 23 -8.90 -4.34 9.13
N TYR A 24 -9.28 -3.10 8.86
CA TYR A 24 -8.42 -2.18 8.11
C TYR A 24 -7.21 -1.81 8.96
N VAL A 25 -6.06 -1.68 8.31
CA VAL A 25 -4.84 -1.18 8.94
C VAL A 25 -4.83 0.34 8.80
N LEU A 26 -4.73 1.05 9.92
CA LEU A 26 -4.56 2.50 9.91
C LEU A 26 -3.13 2.84 9.45
N GLY A 27 -3.03 3.47 8.28
CA GLY A 27 -1.76 3.98 7.77
C GLY A 27 -1.32 5.28 8.43
N ASN A 28 -0.06 5.67 8.21
CA ASN A 28 0.48 6.94 8.66
C ASN A 28 0.90 7.80 7.45
N ARG A 29 0.40 9.04 7.40
CA ARG A 29 0.70 10.00 6.32
C ARG A 29 2.21 10.21 6.11
N LEU A 30 3.03 10.08 7.15
CA LEU A 30 4.47 10.26 7.08
C LEU A 30 5.19 9.15 6.29
N ASP A 31 4.57 7.98 6.16
CA ASP A 31 5.14 6.84 5.45
C ASP A 31 4.87 6.89 3.93
N TYR A 32 4.05 7.84 3.49
CA TYR A 32 3.74 8.07 2.09
C TYR A 32 4.92 8.74 1.35
N ASP A 33 5.54 7.99 0.45
CA ASP A 33 6.57 8.50 -0.43
C ASP A 33 5.96 9.16 -1.67
N LYS A 34 6.13 10.48 -1.77
CA LYS A 34 5.61 11.29 -2.88
C LYS A 34 6.32 11.06 -4.21
N ALA A 35 7.57 10.59 -4.21
CA ALA A 35 8.31 10.33 -5.44
C ALA A 35 7.76 9.08 -6.15
N TYR A 36 7.40 8.06 -5.38
CA TYR A 36 6.81 6.83 -5.93
C TYR A 36 5.28 6.80 -5.87
N CYS A 37 4.66 7.71 -5.13
CA CYS A 37 3.24 7.73 -4.81
C CYS A 37 2.76 6.44 -4.11
N LEU A 38 3.55 5.96 -3.16
CA LEU A 38 3.33 4.69 -2.46
C LEU A 38 3.57 4.84 -0.96
N ASP A 39 2.75 4.16 -0.16
CA ASP A 39 3.08 3.85 1.22
C ASP A 39 4.05 2.66 1.23
N LYS A 40 5.33 2.93 1.53
CA LYS A 40 6.37 1.90 1.46
C LYS A 40 6.20 0.87 2.57
N ILE A 41 5.84 1.31 3.76
CA ILE A 41 5.72 0.43 4.92
C ILE A 41 4.61 -0.57 4.66
N GLN A 42 3.41 -0.09 4.31
CA GLN A 42 2.28 -0.96 4.03
C GLN A 42 2.54 -1.92 2.85
N LEU A 43 3.22 -1.43 1.80
CA LEU A 43 3.57 -2.25 0.65
C LEU A 43 4.55 -3.37 1.02
N PHE A 44 5.65 -3.06 1.72
CA PHE A 44 6.62 -4.09 2.08
C PHE A 44 6.07 -5.06 3.13
N THR A 45 5.28 -4.59 4.10
CA THR A 45 4.56 -5.48 5.03
C THR A 45 3.65 -6.45 4.27
N PHE A 46 2.93 -5.98 3.25
CA PHE A 46 2.11 -6.84 2.40
C PHE A 46 2.95 -7.85 1.61
N LEU A 47 4.05 -7.41 0.99
CA LEU A 47 4.93 -8.27 0.19
C LEU A 47 5.65 -9.31 1.06
N GLU A 48 6.08 -8.95 2.26
CA GLU A 48 6.68 -9.86 3.24
C GLU A 48 5.65 -10.89 3.71
N ALA A 49 4.44 -10.46 4.04
CA ALA A 49 3.39 -11.37 4.52
C ALA A 49 2.90 -12.36 3.45
N THR A 50 2.93 -11.96 2.16
CA THR A 50 2.37 -12.77 1.07
C THR A 50 3.42 -13.51 0.25
N GLN A 51 4.63 -12.96 0.13
CA GLN A 51 5.64 -13.42 -0.83
C GLN A 51 7.09 -13.12 -0.40
N ALA A 52 7.40 -13.38 0.88
CA ALA A 52 8.73 -13.21 1.47
C ALA A 52 9.86 -13.84 0.64
N ASP A 53 9.70 -15.08 0.17
CA ASP A 53 10.74 -15.80 -0.59
C ASP A 53 11.10 -15.12 -1.91
N THR A 54 10.10 -14.52 -2.56
CA THR A 54 10.27 -13.78 -3.81
C THR A 54 10.92 -12.43 -3.55
N LEU A 55 10.48 -11.74 -2.49
CA LEU A 55 11.04 -10.46 -2.08
C LEU A 55 12.52 -10.57 -1.68
N ALA A 56 12.89 -11.62 -0.92
CA ALA A 56 14.26 -11.86 -0.49
C ALA A 56 15.27 -12.03 -1.65
N LYS A 57 14.79 -12.39 -2.84
CA LYS A 57 15.62 -12.52 -4.06
C LYS A 57 15.86 -11.17 -4.77
N ILE A 58 15.27 -10.08 -4.28
CA ILE A 58 15.35 -8.75 -4.90
C ILE A 58 16.31 -7.87 -4.08
N PRO A 59 17.57 -7.66 -4.54
CA PRO A 59 18.58 -6.95 -3.76
C PRO A 59 18.38 -5.42 -3.73
N HIS A 60 17.53 -4.86 -4.61
CA HIS A 60 17.33 -3.42 -4.76
C HIS A 60 15.86 -3.04 -4.75
N HIS A 61 15.36 -2.73 -3.56
CA HIS A 61 13.96 -2.34 -3.35
C HIS A 61 13.57 -1.05 -4.08
N ASP A 62 14.50 -0.09 -4.27
CA ASP A 62 14.21 1.15 -5.01
C ASP A 62 13.85 0.91 -6.48
N LYS A 63 14.56 -0.01 -7.15
CA LYS A 63 14.26 -0.38 -8.54
C LYS A 63 12.92 -1.09 -8.66
N LEU A 64 12.55 -1.88 -7.65
CA LEU A 64 11.23 -2.49 -7.57
C LEU A 64 10.16 -1.40 -7.42
N LEU A 65 10.32 -0.48 -6.46
CA LEU A 65 9.38 0.63 -6.23
C LEU A 65 9.18 1.49 -7.47
N GLN A 66 10.26 1.85 -8.16
CA GLN A 66 10.18 2.60 -9.42
C GLN A 66 9.36 1.84 -10.46
N ARG A 67 9.62 0.53 -10.62
CA ARG A 67 8.87 -0.31 -11.56
C ARG A 67 7.40 -0.46 -11.17
N ILE A 68 7.09 -0.56 -9.87
CA ILE A 68 5.70 -0.56 -9.39
C ILE A 68 5.02 0.76 -9.80
N SER A 69 5.64 1.90 -9.48
CA SER A 69 5.11 3.22 -9.80
C SER A 69 4.86 3.39 -11.30
N ASP A 70 5.82 3.00 -12.14
CA ASP A 70 5.71 3.06 -13.60
C ASP A 70 4.58 2.14 -14.12
N GLN A 71 4.45 0.92 -13.60
CA GLN A 71 3.36 0.02 -14.00
C GLN A 71 1.98 0.53 -13.58
N ILE A 72 1.87 1.15 -12.39
CA ILE A 72 0.62 1.80 -11.96
C ILE A 72 0.28 2.94 -12.91
N ARG A 73 1.27 3.76 -13.31
CA ARG A 73 1.07 4.89 -14.22
C ARG A 73 0.63 4.43 -15.61
N ASP A 74 1.25 3.39 -16.14
CA ASP A 74 1.02 2.95 -17.53
C ASP A 74 -0.26 2.11 -17.69
N LYS A 75 -0.56 1.26 -16.71
CA LYS A 75 -1.61 0.23 -16.82
C LYS A 75 -2.76 0.40 -15.82
N GLY A 76 -2.55 1.21 -14.79
CA GLY A 76 -3.48 1.36 -13.68
C GLY A 76 -3.28 0.30 -12.60
N ILE A 77 -3.65 0.67 -11.36
CA ILE A 77 -3.51 -0.17 -10.17
C ILE A 77 -4.28 -1.50 -10.26
N VAL A 78 -5.48 -1.49 -10.85
CA VAL A 78 -6.33 -2.68 -10.95
C VAL A 78 -5.70 -3.75 -11.84
N GLU A 79 -5.11 -3.34 -12.96
CA GLU A 79 -4.43 -4.27 -13.88
C GLU A 79 -3.18 -4.88 -13.24
N LEU A 80 -2.43 -4.04 -12.51
CA LEU A 80 -1.27 -4.47 -11.76
C LEU A 80 -1.64 -5.48 -10.67
N LEU A 81 -2.70 -5.25 -9.89
CA LEU A 81 -3.13 -6.20 -8.87
C LEU A 81 -3.63 -7.53 -9.46
N ARG A 82 -4.27 -7.52 -10.63
CA ARG A 82 -4.72 -8.76 -11.30
C ARG A 82 -3.58 -9.57 -11.89
N LYS A 83 -2.61 -8.90 -12.51
CA LYS A 83 -1.52 -9.57 -13.23
C LYS A 83 -0.23 -9.65 -12.42
N GLY A 84 -0.11 -8.95 -11.30
CA GLY A 84 1.15 -8.82 -10.61
C GLY A 84 2.23 -8.13 -11.46
N ILE A 85 3.44 -8.09 -10.92
CA ILE A 85 4.59 -7.38 -11.47
C ILE A 85 5.72 -8.36 -11.67
N LYS A 86 6.25 -8.40 -12.89
CA LYS A 86 7.47 -9.15 -13.18
C LYS A 86 8.68 -8.29 -12.88
N TYR A 87 9.49 -8.69 -11.90
CA TYR A 87 10.80 -8.12 -11.63
C TYR A 87 11.89 -9.16 -11.94
N GLN A 88 12.68 -8.91 -12.98
CA GLN A 88 13.64 -9.88 -13.52
C GLN A 88 12.97 -11.23 -13.83
N GLN A 89 13.39 -12.32 -13.17
CA GLN A 89 12.84 -13.66 -13.33
C GLN A 89 11.69 -13.97 -12.36
N GLN A 90 11.39 -13.05 -11.43
CA GLN A 90 10.41 -13.24 -10.37
C GLN A 90 9.10 -12.49 -10.67
N ARG A 91 7.96 -13.05 -10.28
CA ARG A 91 6.65 -12.39 -10.35
C ARG A 91 6.15 -12.14 -8.93
N LEU A 92 5.87 -10.88 -8.64
CA LEU A 92 5.24 -10.38 -7.43
C LEU A 92 3.78 -10.01 -7.68
#